data_AF-A0A9R1W7I5-F1
#
_entry.id   AF-A0A9R1W7I5-F1
#
_cell.length_a   1.000
_cell.length_b   1.000
_cell.length_c   1.000
_cell.angle_alpha   90.00
_cell.angle_beta   90.00
_cell.angle_gamma   90.00
#
_symmetry.space_group_name_H-M   'P 1'
#
loop_
_entity.id
_entity.type
_entity.pdbx_description
1 polymer ?
#
loop_
_entity_poly.entity_id
_entity_poly.type
_entity_poly.pdbx_seq_one_letter_code
_entity_poly.pdbx_strand_id
1 'polypeptide(L)'
;MQLQLSSIFYTFSVGTRSHYFGRTILHGGAKYRATGRGFVVHHTSFAENYRLYARSHFIKAIELGLILIIYVFYSPVAKGTFAYIALTISSWFLVVSWIMAPFFFNPSGFDWLKTVDNFYDFINCIHFRGSVLATPEESWEKWWYDEQDHLRTTGVYGKCSEIILDLRFFFFQYGMVYKLGIAAGSKSIVVYFHSWICMVVVLVAYMTIVYARKKYSARKHIYYRLSHLLVTALGILIIIVLMVFTQFKLLDLLTSLLVFLPTGWGVLLIAQHNKNSEY
;
A
#
# COMPACT_ATOMS: atom_id res chain seq x y z
N MET A 1 -1.82 14.42 31.53
CA MET A 1 -1.61 13.02 31.09
C MET A 1 -1.34 12.84 29.58
N GLN A 2 -1.70 13.78 28.69
CA GLN A 2 -1.28 13.79 27.27
C GLN A 2 0.17 14.28 27.03
N LEU A 3 0.89 14.69 28.09
CA LEU A 3 2.07 15.56 28.03
C LEU A 3 3.36 14.93 27.45
N GLN A 4 3.36 13.63 27.10
CA GLN A 4 4.53 12.92 26.56
C GLN A 4 4.15 11.93 25.45
N LEU A 5 3.29 12.35 24.51
CA LEU A 5 2.84 11.50 23.38
C LEU A 5 2.16 10.19 23.81
N SER A 6 1.64 10.12 25.04
CA SER A 6 1.03 8.91 25.63
C SER A 6 -0.14 8.37 24.81
N SER A 7 -0.98 9.26 24.28
CA SER A 7 -2.09 8.87 23.38
C SER A 7 -1.59 8.22 22.10
N ILE A 8 -0.50 8.74 21.52
CA ILE A 8 0.13 8.20 20.30
C ILE A 8 0.76 6.83 20.60
N PHE A 9 1.45 6.71 21.73
CA PHE A 9 2.02 5.44 22.18
C PHE A 9 0.92 4.39 22.41
N TYR A 10 -0.19 4.79 23.04
CA TYR A 10 -1.30 3.89 23.33
C TYR A 10 -1.92 3.32 22.05
N THR A 11 -2.29 4.18 21.09
CA THR A 11 -2.89 3.75 19.81
C THR A 11 -1.93 2.89 18.99
N PHE A 12 -0.64 3.17 19.03
CA PHE A 12 0.41 2.37 18.40
C PHE A 12 0.57 0.99 19.08
N SER A 13 0.65 0.95 20.41
CA SER A 13 0.78 -0.30 21.18
C SER A 13 -0.43 -1.21 20.99
N VAL A 14 -1.64 -0.65 21.05
CA VAL A 14 -2.88 -1.39 20.77
C VAL A 14 -2.92 -1.89 19.32
N GLY A 15 -2.49 -1.08 18.35
CA GLY A 15 -2.40 -1.47 16.94
C GLY A 15 -1.48 -2.67 16.72
N THR A 16 -0.29 -2.63 17.34
CA THR A 16 0.68 -3.75 17.34
C THR A 16 0.05 -5.03 17.89
N ARG A 17 -0.52 -4.95 19.11
CA ARG A 17 -1.13 -6.10 19.78
C ARG A 17 -2.29 -6.68 18.96
N SER A 18 -3.19 -5.83 18.49
CA SER A 18 -4.35 -6.25 17.68
C SER A 18 -3.92 -6.96 16.40
N HIS A 19 -2.92 -6.41 15.67
CA HIS A 19 -2.44 -7.03 14.43
C HIS A 19 -1.86 -8.43 14.66
N TYR A 20 -0.93 -8.58 15.59
CA TYR A 20 -0.24 -9.87 15.80
C TYR A 20 -1.13 -10.89 16.52
N PHE A 21 -2.03 -10.43 17.40
CA PHE A 21 -3.05 -11.30 17.99
C PHE A 21 -4.01 -11.85 16.92
N GLY A 22 -4.53 -10.97 16.04
CA GLY A 22 -5.38 -11.39 14.92
C GLY A 22 -4.67 -12.34 13.95
N ARG A 23 -3.39 -12.05 13.62
CA ARG A 23 -2.56 -12.94 12.79
C ARG A 23 -2.43 -14.34 13.42
N THR A 24 -2.19 -14.41 14.72
CA THR A 24 -2.08 -15.69 15.44
C THR A 24 -3.40 -16.47 15.41
N ILE A 25 -4.55 -15.78 15.55
CA ILE A 25 -5.86 -16.42 15.48
C ILE A 25 -6.14 -16.98 14.07
N LEU A 26 -5.85 -16.21 13.02
CA LEU A 26 -6.21 -16.57 11.64
C LEU A 26 -5.23 -17.57 11.01
N HIS A 27 -3.95 -17.46 11.35
CA HIS A 27 -2.86 -18.13 10.63
C HIS A 27 -1.97 -19.01 11.50
N GLY A 28 -2.02 -18.83 12.83
CA GLY A 28 -1.05 -19.41 13.75
C GLY A 28 0.35 -18.82 13.58
N GLY A 29 1.37 -19.62 13.84
CA GLY A 29 2.77 -19.26 13.52
C GLY A 29 3.33 -18.12 14.37
N ALA A 30 3.22 -18.21 15.69
CA ALA A 30 3.84 -17.25 16.59
C ALA A 30 5.37 -17.20 16.38
N LYS A 31 5.89 -16.02 16.02
CA LYS A 31 7.33 -15.78 15.82
C LYS A 31 7.86 -14.97 17.00
N TYR A 32 8.87 -15.48 17.69
CA TYR A 32 9.60 -14.69 18.67
C TYR A 32 10.50 -13.69 17.96
N ARG A 33 10.41 -12.41 18.35
CA ARG A 33 11.42 -11.40 18.01
C ARG A 33 12.14 -10.96 19.27
N ALA A 34 13.46 -11.08 19.26
CA ALA A 34 14.28 -10.65 20.37
C ALA A 34 14.17 -9.13 20.54
N THR A 35 13.71 -8.69 21.70
CA THR A 35 13.83 -7.30 22.13
C THR A 35 15.21 -7.14 22.74
N GLY A 36 16.14 -6.49 22.04
CA GLY A 36 17.52 -6.33 22.49
C GLY A 36 17.58 -5.84 23.95
N ARG A 37 18.48 -6.44 24.76
CA ARG A 37 18.70 -6.04 26.16
C ARG A 37 19.81 -5.00 26.23
N GLY A 38 19.51 -3.78 25.76
CA GLY A 38 20.41 -2.65 25.84
C GLY A 38 19.73 -1.48 26.56
N PHE A 39 20.42 -0.86 27.52
CA PHE A 39 19.96 0.38 28.19
C PHE A 39 20.30 1.64 27.37
N VAL A 40 20.88 1.47 26.19
CA VAL A 40 21.28 2.55 25.30
C VAL A 40 20.16 2.80 24.28
N VAL A 41 19.82 4.07 24.08
CA VAL A 41 18.90 4.48 23.01
C VAL A 41 19.53 4.11 21.67
N HIS A 42 18.99 3.07 21.04
CA HIS A 42 19.46 2.59 19.74
C HIS A 42 18.69 3.29 18.62
N HIS A 43 19.41 3.74 17.60
CA HIS A 43 18.81 4.32 16.40
C HIS A 43 18.24 3.20 15.52
N THR A 44 16.95 3.26 15.21
CA THR A 44 16.32 2.34 14.26
C THR A 44 16.34 2.96 12.86
N SER A 45 16.87 2.24 11.86
CA SER A 45 16.89 2.74 10.49
C SER A 45 15.48 2.86 9.89
N PHE A 46 15.31 3.69 8.86
CA PHE A 46 14.02 3.79 8.16
C PHE A 46 13.59 2.44 7.57
N ALA A 47 14.54 1.70 6.98
CA ALA A 47 14.28 0.39 6.42
C ALA A 47 13.82 -0.61 7.48
N GLU A 48 14.41 -0.59 8.67
CA GLU A 48 13.98 -1.43 9.78
C GLU A 48 12.60 -1.05 10.31
N ASN A 49 12.33 0.25 10.51
CA ASN A 49 11.00 0.74 10.89
C ASN A 49 9.93 0.32 9.88
N TYR A 50 10.23 0.43 8.57
CA TYR A 50 9.37 -0.07 7.51
C TYR A 50 9.10 -1.57 7.66
N ARG A 51 10.14 -2.39 7.79
CA ARG A 51 9.99 -3.84 7.92
C ARG A 51 9.20 -4.26 9.16
N LEU A 52 9.33 -3.55 10.27
CA LEU A 52 8.63 -3.84 11.52
C LEU A 52 7.15 -3.43 11.49
N TYR A 53 6.84 -2.31 10.87
CA TYR A 53 5.54 -1.64 11.02
C TYR A 53 4.72 -1.51 9.73
N ALA A 54 5.24 -1.96 8.58
CA ALA A 54 4.53 -1.89 7.30
C ALA A 54 3.13 -2.53 7.36
N ARG A 55 3.02 -3.80 7.75
CA ARG A 55 1.73 -4.54 7.81
C ARG A 55 0.87 -4.19 9.01
N SER A 56 1.49 -3.89 10.15
CA SER A 56 0.78 -3.64 11.40
C SER A 56 0.22 -2.22 11.49
N HIS A 57 0.89 -1.23 10.90
CA HIS A 57 0.55 0.20 11.03
C HIS A 57 0.48 0.92 9.68
N PHE A 58 1.57 1.00 8.92
CA PHE A 58 1.65 1.92 7.78
C PHE A 58 0.61 1.62 6.70
N ILE A 59 0.47 0.37 6.28
CA ILE A 59 -0.53 -0.03 5.29
C ILE A 59 -1.94 0.25 5.82
N LYS A 60 -2.24 -0.11 7.08
CA LYS A 60 -3.56 0.13 7.67
C LYS A 60 -3.88 1.62 7.81
N ALA A 61 -2.88 2.44 8.13
CA ALA A 61 -3.03 3.89 8.22
C ALA A 61 -3.27 4.52 6.85
N ILE A 62 -2.58 4.03 5.80
CA ILE A 62 -2.82 4.44 4.42
C ILE A 62 -4.24 4.02 3.97
N GLU A 63 -4.66 2.79 4.25
CA GLU A 63 -6.01 2.30 3.94
C GLU A 63 -7.09 3.16 4.63
N LEU A 64 -6.94 3.42 5.94
CA LEU A 64 -7.86 4.28 6.69
C LEU A 64 -7.84 5.73 6.20
N GLY A 65 -6.65 6.28 5.96
CA GLY A 65 -6.47 7.64 5.44
C GLY A 65 -7.12 7.82 4.07
N LEU A 66 -7.01 6.82 3.19
CA LEU A 66 -7.66 6.80 1.88
C LEU A 66 -9.18 6.84 2.02
N ILE A 67 -9.75 6.04 2.93
CA ILE A 67 -11.20 6.06 3.20
C ILE A 67 -11.65 7.44 3.71
N LEU A 68 -10.88 8.05 4.61
CA LEU A 68 -11.19 9.38 5.14
C LEU A 68 -11.10 10.47 4.05
N ILE A 69 -10.12 10.37 3.15
CA ILE A 69 -10.02 11.25 1.97
C ILE A 69 -11.27 11.10 1.10
N ILE A 70 -11.66 9.88 0.77
CA ILE A 70 -12.90 9.63 0.00
C ILE A 70 -14.12 10.20 0.73
N TYR A 71 -14.20 10.02 2.04
CA TYR A 71 -15.31 10.50 2.85
C TYR A 71 -15.42 12.03 2.80
N VAL A 72 -14.30 12.77 2.89
CA VAL A 72 -14.28 14.24 2.73
C VAL A 72 -14.83 14.68 1.39
N PHE A 73 -14.40 14.06 0.30
CA PHE A 73 -14.72 14.54 -1.04
C PHE A 73 -16.12 14.13 -1.52
N TYR A 74 -16.63 13.00 -1.06
CA TYR A 74 -17.84 12.40 -1.64
C TYR A 74 -19.02 12.25 -0.66
N SER A 75 -18.83 12.49 0.64
CA SER A 75 -19.92 12.40 1.62
C SER A 75 -20.72 13.71 1.70
N PRO A 76 -22.07 13.67 1.68
CA PRO A 76 -22.90 14.83 1.97
C PRO A 76 -22.66 15.40 3.38
N VAL A 77 -22.32 14.53 4.35
CA VAL A 77 -22.05 14.91 5.75
C VAL A 77 -20.79 15.76 5.86
N ALA A 78 -19.82 15.60 4.95
CA ALA A 78 -18.60 16.40 4.91
C ALA A 78 -18.86 17.90 4.66
N LYS A 79 -20.05 18.27 4.16
CA LYS A 79 -20.45 19.68 3.98
C LYS A 79 -20.66 20.41 5.30
N GLY A 80 -20.97 19.70 6.38
CA GLY A 80 -21.07 20.27 7.72
C GLY A 80 -19.75 20.17 8.45
N THR A 81 -18.97 21.25 8.50
CA THR A 81 -17.60 21.27 9.06
C THR A 81 -17.52 20.67 10.46
N PHE A 82 -18.42 21.05 11.36
CA PHE A 82 -18.42 20.55 12.74
C PHE A 82 -18.77 19.06 12.84
N ALA A 83 -19.85 18.63 12.18
CA ALA A 83 -20.28 17.24 12.18
C ALA A 83 -19.21 16.30 11.59
N TYR A 84 -18.58 16.74 10.49
CA TYR A 84 -17.47 16.03 9.88
C TYR A 84 -16.27 15.88 10.84
N ILE A 85 -15.83 16.97 11.47
CA ILE A 85 -14.71 16.94 12.41
C ILE A 85 -15.02 16.02 13.59
N ALA A 86 -16.20 16.16 14.20
CA ALA A 86 -16.61 15.35 15.35
C ALA A 86 -16.61 13.85 15.04
N LEU A 87 -17.04 13.46 13.84
CA LEU A 87 -17.08 12.06 13.41
C LEU A 87 -15.72 11.48 13.02
N THR A 88 -14.77 12.30 12.55
CA THR A 88 -13.54 11.79 11.91
C THR A 88 -12.24 12.12 12.65
N ILE A 89 -12.26 13.03 13.64
CA ILE A 89 -11.05 13.47 14.33
C ILE A 89 -10.28 12.32 14.98
N SER A 90 -10.98 11.35 15.58
CA SER A 90 -10.37 10.16 16.18
C SER A 90 -9.72 9.25 15.14
N SER A 91 -10.33 9.11 13.96
CA SER A 91 -9.77 8.31 12.86
C SER A 91 -8.55 8.99 12.24
N TRP A 92 -8.59 10.30 12.04
CA TRP A 92 -7.42 11.06 11.59
C TRP A 92 -6.28 11.03 12.61
N PHE A 93 -6.59 11.14 13.89
CA PHE A 93 -5.60 10.97 14.96
C PHE A 93 -4.98 9.57 14.92
N LEU A 94 -5.77 8.52 14.67
CA LEU A 94 -5.27 7.16 14.53
C LEU A 94 -4.32 7.02 13.32
N VAL A 95 -4.69 7.56 12.16
CA VAL A 95 -3.84 7.58 10.95
C VAL A 95 -2.50 8.24 11.24
N VAL A 96 -2.53 9.45 11.80
CA VAL A 96 -1.32 10.22 12.13
C VAL A 96 -0.48 9.47 13.15
N SER A 97 -1.10 8.92 14.19
CA SER A 97 -0.39 8.15 15.22
C SER A 97 0.31 6.93 14.63
N TRP A 98 -0.36 6.14 13.80
CA TRP A 98 0.21 4.91 13.23
C TRP A 98 1.36 5.20 12.25
N ILE A 99 1.31 6.32 11.52
CA ILE A 99 2.41 6.73 10.64
C ILE A 99 3.57 7.29 11.47
N MET A 100 3.29 8.17 12.43
CA MET A 100 4.33 8.98 13.08
C MET A 100 4.98 8.31 14.29
N ALA A 101 4.31 7.38 14.97
CA ALA A 101 4.83 6.78 16.20
C ALA A 101 6.23 6.13 16.04
N PRO A 102 6.54 5.34 14.98
CA PRO A 102 7.87 4.78 14.79
C PRO A 102 8.99 5.84 14.66
N PHE A 103 8.65 7.07 14.29
CA PHE A 103 9.59 8.18 14.16
C PHE A 103 9.68 8.98 15.46
N PHE A 104 8.54 9.32 16.08
CA PHE A 104 8.53 10.05 17.35
C PHE A 104 9.25 9.30 18.48
N PHE A 105 9.16 7.97 18.49
CA PHE A 105 9.86 7.13 19.47
C PHE A 105 11.24 6.65 18.97
N ASN A 106 11.78 7.29 17.93
CA ASN A 106 13.13 7.11 17.41
C ASN A 106 13.83 8.48 17.22
N PRO A 107 14.23 9.16 18.30
CA PRO A 107 14.65 10.57 18.26
C PRO A 107 15.85 10.85 17.34
N SER A 108 16.77 9.90 17.22
CA SER A 108 17.92 9.97 16.31
C SER A 108 17.52 9.92 14.82
N GLY A 109 16.29 9.52 14.52
CA GLY A 109 15.71 9.54 13.19
C GLY A 109 15.34 10.93 12.67
N PHE A 110 15.48 11.99 13.48
CA PHE A 110 15.31 13.39 13.04
C PHE A 110 16.62 14.12 12.77
N ASP A 111 17.76 13.46 12.99
CA ASP A 111 19.06 13.98 12.56
C ASP A 111 19.12 13.95 11.02
N TRP A 112 19.38 15.10 10.39
CA TRP A 112 19.34 15.23 8.94
C TRP A 112 20.32 14.30 8.23
N LEU A 113 21.57 14.22 8.68
CA LEU A 113 22.59 13.40 8.02
C LEU A 113 22.22 11.93 8.10
N LYS A 114 21.80 11.48 9.29
CA LYS A 114 21.30 10.11 9.46
C LYS A 114 20.05 9.86 8.63
N THR A 115 19.14 10.82 8.55
CA THR A 115 17.89 10.66 7.77
C THR A 115 18.20 10.42 6.30
N VAL A 116 19.14 11.18 5.73
CA VAL A 116 19.58 11.03 4.35
C VAL A 116 20.24 9.67 4.15
N ASP A 117 21.15 9.25 5.02
CA ASP A 117 21.82 7.94 4.94
C ASP A 117 20.80 6.79 5.03
N ASN A 118 19.90 6.82 6.02
CA ASN A 118 18.84 5.82 6.18
C ASN A 118 17.89 5.77 4.98
N PHE A 119 17.64 6.91 4.33
CA PHE A 119 16.83 6.96 3.12
C PHE A 119 17.55 6.30 1.95
N TYR A 120 18.85 6.57 1.76
CA TYR A 120 19.65 5.87 0.76
C TYR A 120 19.67 4.35 0.99
N ASP A 121 19.88 3.91 2.23
CA ASP A 121 19.84 2.50 2.59
C ASP A 121 18.47 1.87 2.31
N PHE A 122 17.39 2.59 2.60
CA PHE A 122 16.04 2.12 2.26
C PHE A 122 15.85 1.98 0.75
N ILE A 123 16.22 3.00 -0.03
CA ILE A 123 16.12 2.95 -1.49
C ILE A 123 16.99 1.83 -2.07
N ASN A 124 18.18 1.60 -1.52
CA ASN A 124 19.04 0.48 -1.88
C ASN A 124 18.37 -0.86 -1.56
N CYS A 125 17.73 -1.00 -0.40
CA CYS A 125 16.98 -2.19 -0.02
C CYS A 125 15.80 -2.48 -0.98
N ILE A 126 15.07 -1.44 -1.41
CA ILE A 126 13.98 -1.56 -2.40
C ILE A 126 14.51 -2.02 -3.76
N HIS A 127 15.66 -1.49 -4.19
CA HIS A 127 16.22 -1.76 -5.52
C HIS A 127 17.24 -2.92 -5.54
N PHE A 128 17.49 -3.53 -4.39
CA PHE A 128 18.49 -4.58 -4.25
C PHE A 128 18.16 -5.74 -5.18
N ARG A 129 19.09 -6.07 -6.07
CA ARG A 129 18.94 -7.20 -6.99
C ARG A 129 19.23 -8.48 -6.23
N GLY A 130 18.21 -9.32 -6.06
CA GLY A 130 18.28 -10.56 -5.29
C GLY A 130 19.55 -11.37 -5.60
N SER A 131 20.35 -11.59 -4.57
CA SER A 131 21.32 -12.68 -4.52
C SER A 131 20.68 -13.84 -3.75
N VAL A 132 21.03 -15.08 -4.10
CA VAL A 132 20.52 -16.26 -3.39
C VAL A 132 20.79 -16.18 -1.88
N LEU A 133 21.88 -15.52 -1.49
CA LEU A 133 22.35 -15.37 -0.10
C LEU A 133 21.85 -14.12 0.63
N ALA A 134 21.23 -13.16 -0.06
CA ALA A 134 20.75 -11.91 0.57
C ALA A 134 19.82 -12.16 1.78
N THR A 135 19.80 -11.25 2.74
CA THR A 135 18.92 -11.39 3.91
C THR A 135 17.64 -10.53 3.75
N PRO A 136 16.58 -10.75 4.56
CA PRO A 136 15.41 -9.87 4.60
C PRO A 136 15.76 -8.41 4.95
N GLU A 137 16.86 -8.17 5.65
CA GLU A 137 17.31 -6.82 6.01
C GLU A 137 17.88 -6.07 4.81
N GLU A 138 18.51 -6.78 3.88
CA GLU A 138 19.18 -6.22 2.70
C GLU A 138 18.25 -6.05 1.50
N SER A 139 17.25 -6.93 1.35
CA SER A 139 16.38 -6.97 0.17
C SER A 139 14.90 -6.91 0.52
N TRP A 140 14.22 -5.90 -0.04
CA TRP A 140 12.77 -5.75 0.12
C TRP A 140 12.00 -6.95 -0.41
N GLU A 141 12.44 -7.55 -1.52
CA GLU A 141 11.79 -8.75 -2.07
C GLU A 141 11.86 -9.93 -1.09
N LYS A 142 13.03 -10.17 -0.47
CA LYS A 142 13.17 -11.24 0.52
C LYS A 142 12.37 -10.95 1.79
N TRP A 143 12.37 -9.71 2.26
CA TRP A 143 11.51 -9.30 3.37
C TRP A 143 10.03 -9.52 3.05
N TRP A 144 9.59 -9.18 1.83
CA TRP A 144 8.20 -9.36 1.42
C TRP A 144 7.79 -10.82 1.55
N TYR A 145 8.61 -11.75 1.08
CA TYR A 145 8.35 -13.19 1.23
C TYR A 145 8.39 -13.66 2.71
N ASP A 146 9.35 -13.22 3.52
CA ASP A 146 9.41 -13.57 4.96
C ASP A 146 8.17 -13.05 5.72
N GLU A 147 7.73 -11.83 5.41
CA GLU A 147 6.56 -11.23 6.05
C GLU A 147 5.29 -12.06 5.78
N GLN A 148 5.19 -12.65 4.59
CA GLN A 148 4.08 -13.51 4.15
C GLN A 148 4.21 -14.98 4.53
N ASP A 149 5.29 -15.40 5.19
CA ASP A 149 5.57 -16.82 5.42
C ASP A 149 4.46 -17.52 6.24
N HIS A 150 3.82 -16.78 7.16
CA HIS A 150 2.66 -17.25 7.92
C HIS A 150 1.46 -17.70 7.07
N LEU A 151 1.33 -17.19 5.83
CA LEU A 151 0.24 -17.57 4.93
C LEU A 151 0.37 -19.01 4.42
N ARG A 152 1.56 -19.61 4.54
CA ARG A 152 1.81 -21.02 4.19
C ARG A 152 1.15 -21.97 5.17
N THR A 153 1.09 -21.60 6.44
CA THR A 153 0.47 -22.43 7.50
C THR A 153 -1.02 -22.16 7.69
N THR A 154 -1.59 -21.24 6.91
CA THR A 154 -2.99 -20.83 7.04
C THR A 154 -3.95 -21.94 6.61
N GLY A 155 -4.83 -22.34 7.52
CA GLY A 155 -5.93 -23.26 7.23
C GLY A 155 -7.00 -22.67 6.31
N VAL A 156 -7.91 -23.51 5.80
CA VAL A 156 -8.95 -23.10 4.85
C VAL A 156 -9.81 -21.94 5.38
N TYR A 157 -10.20 -21.98 6.65
CA TYR A 157 -11.00 -20.91 7.28
C TYR A 157 -10.25 -19.57 7.37
N GLY A 158 -8.95 -19.59 7.63
CA GLY A 158 -8.11 -18.39 7.62
C GLY A 158 -8.01 -17.79 6.22
N LYS A 159 -7.79 -18.64 5.19
CA LYS A 159 -7.77 -18.21 3.78
C LYS A 159 -9.11 -17.60 3.35
N CYS A 160 -10.23 -18.24 3.68
CA CYS A 160 -11.56 -17.70 3.42
C CYS A 160 -11.78 -16.35 4.10
N SER A 161 -11.33 -16.20 5.36
CA SER A 161 -11.48 -14.95 6.11
C SER A 161 -10.70 -13.81 5.48
N GLU A 162 -9.45 -14.05 5.06
CA GLU A 162 -8.64 -13.05 4.34
C GLU A 162 -9.28 -12.66 3.02
N ILE A 163 -9.74 -13.62 2.21
CA ILE A 163 -10.45 -13.32 0.96
C ILE A 163 -11.67 -12.45 1.22
N ILE A 164 -12.50 -12.80 2.22
CA ILE A 164 -13.69 -12.00 2.59
C ILE A 164 -13.29 -10.58 3.00
N LEU A 165 -12.22 -10.44 3.79
CA LEU A 165 -11.72 -9.13 4.20
C LEU A 165 -11.20 -8.33 3.00
N ASP A 166 -10.50 -8.96 2.05
CA ASP A 166 -9.94 -8.33 0.86
C ASP A 166 -11.02 -7.92 -0.17
N LEU A 167 -12.21 -8.55 -0.12
CA LEU A 167 -13.34 -8.13 -0.95
C LEU A 167 -13.71 -6.65 -0.75
N ARG A 168 -13.37 -6.06 0.41
CA ARG A 168 -13.55 -4.63 0.71
C ARG A 168 -12.94 -3.71 -0.36
N PHE A 169 -11.82 -4.09 -0.96
CA PHE A 169 -11.15 -3.26 -1.96
C PHE A 169 -11.95 -3.15 -3.27
N PHE A 170 -12.67 -4.20 -3.66
CA PHE A 170 -13.53 -4.18 -4.85
C PHE A 170 -14.81 -3.36 -4.62
N PHE A 171 -15.31 -3.34 -3.39
CA PHE A 171 -16.41 -2.44 -3.02
C PHE A 171 -16.01 -0.96 -3.12
N PHE A 172 -14.75 -0.60 -2.81
CA PHE A 172 -14.28 0.77 -3.04
C PHE A 172 -14.28 1.14 -4.51
N GLN A 173 -13.79 0.26 -5.38
CA GLN A 173 -13.87 0.49 -6.83
C GLN A 173 -15.31 0.62 -7.31
N TYR A 174 -16.18 -0.29 -6.88
CA TYR A 174 -17.59 -0.25 -7.21
C TYR A 174 -18.24 1.07 -6.79
N GLY A 175 -18.01 1.53 -5.55
CA GLY A 175 -18.60 2.78 -5.06
C GLY A 175 -18.08 4.04 -5.79
N MET A 176 -16.81 4.03 -6.20
CA MET A 176 -16.13 5.22 -6.71
C MET A 176 -16.11 5.34 -8.23
N VAL A 177 -16.19 4.24 -8.99
CA VAL A 177 -16.12 4.26 -10.46
C VAL A 177 -17.21 5.14 -11.09
N TYR A 178 -18.41 5.17 -10.49
CA TYR A 178 -19.54 5.98 -10.95
C TYR A 178 -19.36 7.48 -10.71
N LYS A 179 -18.34 7.88 -9.93
CA LYS A 179 -18.00 9.28 -9.69
C LYS A 179 -17.03 9.84 -10.73
N LEU A 180 -16.39 8.98 -11.53
CA LEU A 180 -15.49 9.40 -12.60
C LEU A 180 -16.28 10.04 -13.75
N GLY A 181 -15.74 11.10 -14.35
CA GLY A 181 -16.34 11.76 -15.52
C GLY A 181 -16.62 10.82 -16.69
N ILE A 182 -15.81 9.77 -16.85
CA ILE A 182 -16.00 8.74 -17.90
C ILE A 182 -17.32 7.98 -17.78
N ALA A 183 -17.90 7.88 -16.58
CA ALA A 183 -19.20 7.23 -16.38
C ALA A 183 -20.36 8.06 -16.93
N ALA A 184 -20.16 9.35 -17.21
CA ALA A 184 -21.16 10.28 -17.75
C ALA A 184 -22.52 10.25 -17.00
N GLY A 185 -22.49 9.98 -15.70
CA GLY A 185 -23.70 9.85 -14.86
C GLY A 185 -24.44 8.51 -14.96
N SER A 186 -23.97 7.58 -15.79
CA SER A 186 -24.53 6.22 -15.87
C SER A 186 -24.27 5.44 -14.59
N LYS A 187 -25.31 4.79 -14.07
CA LYS A 187 -25.25 3.90 -12.89
C LYS A 187 -25.33 2.42 -13.26
N SER A 188 -25.16 2.09 -14.54
CA SER A 188 -25.22 0.71 -14.98
C SER A 188 -24.04 -0.09 -14.44
N ILE A 189 -24.29 -1.31 -13.96
CA ILE A 189 -23.26 -2.27 -13.51
C ILE A 189 -22.19 -2.51 -14.58
N VAL A 190 -22.53 -2.29 -15.84
CA VAL A 190 -21.63 -2.37 -16.99
C VAL A 190 -20.44 -1.41 -16.85
N VAL A 191 -20.62 -0.22 -16.26
CA VAL A 191 -19.53 0.75 -16.03
C VAL A 191 -18.45 0.17 -15.11
N TYR A 192 -18.88 -0.54 -14.06
CA TYR A 192 -17.95 -1.23 -13.16
C TYR A 192 -17.14 -2.29 -13.91
N PHE A 193 -17.78 -3.15 -14.70
CA PHE A 193 -17.05 -4.15 -15.51
C PHE A 193 -16.11 -3.52 -16.54
N HIS A 194 -16.49 -2.42 -17.19
CA HIS A 194 -15.60 -1.70 -18.11
C HIS A 194 -14.37 -1.13 -17.40
N SER A 195 -14.48 -0.71 -16.14
CA SER A 195 -13.33 -0.17 -15.40
C SER A 195 -12.20 -1.19 -15.17
N TRP A 196 -12.50 -2.49 -15.24
CA TRP A 196 -11.47 -3.54 -15.19
C TRP A 196 -10.55 -3.54 -16.41
N ILE A 197 -11.00 -3.00 -17.54
CA ILE A 197 -10.15 -2.82 -18.72
C ILE A 197 -8.95 -1.92 -18.37
N CYS A 198 -9.16 -0.88 -17.55
CA CYS A 198 -8.08 -0.01 -17.08
C CYS A 198 -7.02 -0.81 -16.30
N MET A 199 -7.44 -1.68 -15.39
CA MET A 199 -6.54 -2.55 -14.61
C MET A 199 -5.73 -3.48 -15.52
N VAL A 200 -6.38 -4.09 -16.51
CA VAL A 200 -5.69 -4.97 -17.47
C VAL A 200 -4.67 -4.18 -18.30
N VAL A 201 -5.02 -2.99 -18.79
CA VAL A 201 -4.09 -2.13 -19.55
C VAL A 201 -2.87 -1.75 -18.72
N VAL A 202 -3.05 -1.36 -17.46
CA VAL A 202 -1.93 -1.02 -16.55
C VAL A 202 -1.04 -2.25 -16.31
N LEU A 203 -1.63 -3.43 -16.09
CA LEU A 203 -0.88 -4.67 -15.91
C LEU A 203 -0.08 -5.05 -17.17
N VAL A 204 -0.68 -4.95 -18.35
CA VAL A 204 0.01 -5.23 -19.63
C VAL A 204 1.15 -4.25 -19.86
N ALA A 205 0.94 -2.95 -19.58
CA ALA A 205 2.00 -1.95 -19.66
C ALA A 205 3.15 -2.26 -18.71
N TYR A 206 2.85 -2.59 -17.45
CA TYR A 206 3.85 -2.99 -16.46
C TYR A 206 4.63 -4.24 -16.90
N MET A 207 3.93 -5.30 -17.33
CA MET A 207 4.55 -6.54 -17.81
C MET A 207 5.44 -6.31 -19.02
N THR A 208 5.04 -5.41 -19.94
CA THR A 208 5.84 -5.02 -21.10
C THR A 208 7.15 -4.35 -20.66
N ILE A 209 7.09 -3.41 -19.70
CA ILE A 209 8.28 -2.74 -19.16
C ILE A 209 9.19 -3.75 -18.46
N VAL A 210 8.65 -4.66 -17.65
CA VAL A 210 9.43 -5.70 -16.95
C VAL A 210 10.10 -6.65 -17.94
N TYR A 211 9.36 -7.11 -18.96
CA TYR A 211 9.89 -7.96 -20.02
C TYR A 211 11.03 -7.25 -20.79
N ALA A 212 10.80 -6.01 -21.22
CA ALA A 212 11.79 -5.23 -21.93
C ALA A 212 13.03 -4.94 -21.06
N ARG A 213 12.84 -4.68 -19.76
CA ARG A 213 13.93 -4.53 -18.79
C ARG A 213 14.77 -5.81 -18.72
N LYS A 214 14.14 -6.97 -18.51
CA LYS A 214 14.85 -8.26 -18.41
C LYS A 214 15.61 -8.60 -19.69
N LYS A 215 15.01 -8.35 -20.86
CA LYS A 215 15.59 -8.71 -22.16
C LYS A 215 16.66 -7.74 -22.65
N TYR A 216 16.47 -6.44 -22.48
CA TYR A 216 17.28 -5.42 -23.14
C TYR A 216 18.16 -4.60 -22.18
N SER A 217 17.82 -4.49 -20.89
CA SER A 217 18.51 -3.55 -19.98
C SER A 217 20.01 -3.81 -19.85
N ALA A 218 20.48 -5.06 -19.86
CA ALA A 218 21.90 -5.37 -19.69
C ALA A 218 22.74 -5.34 -20.98
N ARG A 219 22.11 -5.54 -22.15
CA ARG A 219 22.82 -5.72 -23.44
C ARG A 219 22.54 -4.63 -24.46
N LYS A 220 21.36 -3.99 -24.40
CA LYS A 220 20.82 -3.11 -25.44
C LYS A 220 20.00 -1.97 -24.82
N HIS A 221 20.67 -1.06 -24.10
CA HIS A 221 20.02 0.04 -23.37
C HIS A 221 19.09 0.91 -24.24
N ILE A 222 19.43 1.14 -25.52
CA ILE A 222 18.61 1.95 -26.43
C ILE A 222 17.22 1.35 -26.66
N TYR A 223 17.13 0.02 -26.81
CA TYR A 223 15.86 -0.67 -27.01
C TYR A 223 15.00 -0.66 -25.75
N TYR A 224 15.63 -0.76 -24.57
CA TYR A 224 14.91 -0.58 -23.30
C TYR A 224 14.34 0.83 -23.18
N ARG A 225 15.15 1.87 -23.44
CA ARG A 225 14.68 3.27 -23.40
C ARG A 225 13.57 3.54 -24.41
N LEU A 226 13.69 2.99 -25.62
CA LEU A 226 12.65 3.11 -26.65
C LEU A 226 11.35 2.43 -26.19
N SER A 227 11.41 1.20 -25.66
CA SER A 227 10.21 0.51 -25.15
C SER A 227 9.53 1.29 -24.04
N HIS A 228 10.31 1.87 -23.12
CA HIS A 228 9.79 2.73 -22.06
C HIS A 228 9.13 4.00 -22.63
N LEU A 229 9.80 4.68 -23.57
CA LEU A 229 9.27 5.87 -24.25
C LEU A 229 7.94 5.56 -24.95
N LEU A 230 7.86 4.43 -25.67
CA LEU A 230 6.64 4.03 -26.38
C LEU A 230 5.48 3.74 -25.43
N VAL A 231 5.73 3.02 -24.32
CA VAL A 231 4.69 2.76 -23.31
C VAL A 231 4.21 4.06 -22.66
N THR A 232 5.12 4.97 -22.32
CA THR A 232 4.76 6.29 -21.76
C THR A 232 3.98 7.14 -22.77
N ALA A 233 4.42 7.20 -24.03
CA ALA A 233 3.74 7.94 -25.09
C ALA A 233 2.33 7.40 -25.35
N LEU A 234 2.16 6.07 -25.38
CA LEU A 234 0.85 5.44 -25.49
C LEU A 234 -0.06 5.77 -24.30
N GLY A 235 0.49 5.76 -23.07
CA GLY A 235 -0.26 6.17 -21.88
C GLY A 235 -0.76 7.62 -21.95
N ILE A 236 0.10 8.55 -22.38
CA ILE A 236 -0.28 9.95 -22.59
C ILE A 236 -1.34 10.07 -23.68
N LEU A 237 -1.18 9.37 -24.80
CA LEU A 237 -2.17 9.35 -25.89
C LEU A 237 -3.54 8.87 -25.41
N ILE A 238 -3.59 7.78 -24.63
CA ILE A 238 -4.84 7.27 -24.05
C ILE A 238 -5.51 8.34 -23.18
N ILE A 239 -4.75 9.03 -22.33
CA ILE A 239 -5.29 10.11 -21.49
C ILE A 239 -5.86 11.25 -22.36
N ILE A 240 -5.15 11.66 -23.40
CA ILE A 240 -5.63 12.71 -24.32
C ILE A 240 -6.92 12.28 -25.01
N VAL A 241 -6.98 11.05 -25.53
CA VAL A 241 -8.19 10.48 -26.15
C VAL A 241 -9.35 10.47 -25.16
N LEU A 242 -9.13 10.04 -23.91
CA LEU A 242 -10.16 10.08 -22.88
C LEU A 242 -10.66 11.50 -22.62
N MET A 243 -9.77 12.49 -22.54
CA MET A 243 -10.15 13.89 -22.31
C MET A 243 -10.90 14.52 -23.49
N VAL A 244 -10.60 14.13 -24.73
CA VAL A 244 -11.24 14.68 -25.93
C VAL A 244 -12.61 14.04 -26.20
N PHE A 245 -12.71 12.72 -26.04
CA PHE A 245 -13.91 11.97 -26.43
C PHE A 245 -14.88 11.70 -25.28
N THR A 246 -14.49 11.95 -24.03
CA THR A 246 -15.34 11.73 -22.86
C THR A 246 -15.35 12.94 -21.93
N GLN A 247 -16.22 12.95 -20.92
CA GLN A 247 -16.28 14.01 -19.90
C GLN A 247 -15.14 13.90 -18.85
N PHE A 248 -14.05 13.21 -19.19
CA PHE A 248 -12.93 12.92 -18.30
C PHE A 248 -12.08 14.17 -18.06
N LYS A 249 -11.89 14.52 -16.79
CA LYS A 249 -11.11 15.68 -16.35
C LYS A 249 -9.75 15.26 -15.80
N LEU A 250 -8.81 16.20 -15.72
CA LEU A 250 -7.51 15.94 -15.08
C LEU A 250 -7.67 15.45 -13.63
N LEU A 251 -8.64 15.98 -12.88
CA LEU A 251 -8.94 15.55 -11.51
C LEU A 251 -9.38 14.07 -11.44
N ASP A 252 -10.02 13.55 -12.50
CA ASP A 252 -10.42 12.15 -12.57
C ASP A 252 -9.20 11.22 -12.61
N LEU A 253 -8.00 11.69 -12.99
CA LEU A 253 -6.76 10.90 -12.83
C LEU A 253 -6.47 10.65 -11.35
N LEU A 254 -6.59 11.67 -10.49
CA LEU A 254 -6.38 11.50 -9.05
C LEU A 254 -7.46 10.60 -8.45
N THR A 255 -8.72 10.79 -8.83
CA THR A 255 -9.80 9.89 -8.41
C THR A 255 -9.59 8.47 -8.92
N SER A 256 -9.05 8.29 -10.13
CA SER A 256 -8.72 6.96 -10.67
C SER A 256 -7.64 6.25 -9.85
N LEU A 257 -6.65 6.98 -9.31
CA LEU A 257 -5.66 6.39 -8.40
C LEU A 257 -6.32 5.91 -7.10
N LEU A 258 -7.26 6.69 -6.55
CA LEU A 258 -8.02 6.31 -5.35
C LEU A 258 -8.92 5.08 -5.59
N VAL A 259 -9.31 4.83 -6.84
CA VAL A 259 -10.11 3.67 -7.26
C VAL A 259 -9.22 2.44 -7.49
N PHE A 260 -8.19 2.58 -8.33
CA PHE A 260 -7.45 1.45 -8.88
C PHE A 260 -6.28 0.99 -8.02
N LEU A 261 -5.67 1.86 -7.20
CA LEU A 261 -4.61 1.42 -6.27
C LEU A 261 -5.14 0.45 -5.21
N PRO A 262 -6.29 0.72 -4.53
CA PRO A 262 -6.88 -0.26 -3.62
C PRO A 262 -7.28 -1.56 -4.31
N THR A 263 -7.86 -1.50 -5.52
CA THR A 263 -8.18 -2.71 -6.29
C THR A 263 -6.93 -3.53 -6.60
N GLY A 264 -5.87 -2.89 -7.10
CA GLY A 264 -4.61 -3.57 -7.38
C GLY A 264 -4.02 -4.21 -6.14
N TRP A 265 -4.11 -3.52 -5.00
CA TRP A 265 -3.73 -4.06 -3.70
C TRP A 265 -4.55 -5.29 -3.32
N GLY A 266 -5.89 -5.24 -3.42
CA GLY A 266 -6.76 -6.38 -3.15
C GLY A 266 -6.49 -7.59 -4.04
N VAL A 267 -6.23 -7.37 -5.34
CA VAL A 267 -5.82 -8.44 -6.27
C VAL A 267 -4.50 -9.07 -5.84
N LEU A 268 -3.52 -8.27 -5.43
CA LEU A 268 -2.25 -8.77 -4.91
C LEU A 268 -2.43 -9.61 -3.64
N LEU A 269 -3.24 -9.14 -2.69
CA LEU A 269 -3.51 -9.87 -1.45
C LEU A 269 -4.20 -11.21 -1.72
N ILE A 270 -5.20 -11.26 -2.59
CA ILE A 270 -5.85 -12.53 -2.97
C ILE A 270 -4.84 -13.46 -3.68
N ALA A 271 -4.01 -12.94 -4.58
CA ALA A 271 -3.02 -13.75 -5.30
C ALA A 271 -1.97 -14.37 -4.37
N GLN A 272 -1.60 -13.70 -3.27
CA GLN A 272 -0.65 -14.23 -2.27
C GLN A 272 -1.15 -15.53 -1.63
N HIS A 273 -2.44 -15.64 -1.37
CA HIS A 273 -3.03 -16.82 -0.73
C HIS A 273 -3.04 -18.05 -1.64
N ASN A 274 -3.19 -17.84 -2.95
CA ASN A 274 -3.27 -18.92 -3.94
C ASN A 274 -1.88 -19.45 -4.34
N LYS A 275 -0.85 -18.59 -4.36
CA LYS A 275 0.51 -19.01 -4.74
C LYS A 275 1.19 -19.90 -3.70
N ASN A 276 0.75 -19.82 -2.45
CA ASN A 276 1.37 -20.54 -1.33
C ASN A 276 0.73 -21.91 -1.05
N SER A 277 -0.22 -22.39 -1.86
CA SER A 277 -0.78 -23.75 -1.76
C SER A 277 -0.11 -24.79 -2.66
N GLU A 278 0.91 -24.41 -3.45
CA GLU A 278 1.56 -25.29 -4.44
C GLU A 278 2.93 -25.85 -4.01
N TYR A 279 3.31 -25.72 -2.72
CA TYR A 279 4.53 -26.34 -2.17
C TYR A 279 4.24 -27.08 -0.88
#